data_AF-A0A8R7TZI4-F1
#
_entry.id   AF-A0A8R7TZI4-F1
#
_cell.length_a   1.000
_cell.length_b   1.000
_cell.length_c   1.000
_cell.angle_alpha   90.00
_cell.angle_beta   90.00
_cell.angle_gamma   90.00
#
_symmetry.space_group_name_H-M   'P 1'
#
loop_
_entity.id
_entity.type
_entity.pdbx_description
1 polymer ?
#
loop_
_entity_poly.entity_id
_entity_poly.type
_entity_poly.pdbx_seq_one_letter_code
_entity_poly.pdbx_strand_id
1 'polypeptide(L)' 'MVAHRFHQYQVVGRALPTPGDEQPKIYRMKLWATNEVRAKSKFWYFLRKLKKVKKANGQMLAINEVY' A
#
# COMPACT_ATOMS: atom_id res chain seq x y z
N MET A 1 -25.62 12.95 -8.90
CA MET A 1 -24.15 12.86 -8.77
C MET A 1 -23.83 12.24 -7.42
N VAL A 2 -23.17 11.08 -7.37
CA VAL A 2 -22.79 10.47 -6.09
C VAL A 2 -21.53 11.16 -5.60
N ALA A 3 -21.63 11.92 -4.51
CA ALA A 3 -20.45 12.49 -3.86
C ALA A 3 -19.66 11.36 -3.18
N HIS A 4 -18.49 11.03 -3.73
CA HIS A 4 -17.60 10.07 -3.09
C HIS A 4 -16.86 10.72 -1.93
N ARG A 5 -17.18 10.32 -0.70
CA ARG A 5 -16.40 10.71 0.49
C ARG A 5 -15.05 10.01 0.42
N PHE A 6 -13.99 10.79 0.52
CA PHE A 6 -12.62 10.27 0.60
C PHE A 6 -12.23 10.16 2.07
N HIS A 7 -11.70 9.00 2.41
CA HIS A 7 -11.14 8.70 3.71
C HIS A 7 -9.62 8.64 3.57
N GLN A 8 -8.92 9.06 4.62
CA GLN A 8 -7.48 8.93 4.66
C GLN A 8 -7.13 7.53 5.15
N TYR A 9 -6.32 6.80 4.38
CA TYR A 9 -5.81 5.50 4.76
C TYR A 9 -4.30 5.57 4.94
N GLN A 10 -3.81 4.98 6.02
CA GLN A 10 -2.42 4.66 6.22
C GLN A 10 -2.19 3.19 5.86
N VAL A 11 -1.51 2.95 4.75
CA VAL A 11 -1.17 1.60 4.27
C VAL A 11 0.31 1.32 4.50
N VAL A 12 0.61 0.17 5.08
CA VAL A 12 1.96 -0.31 5.34
C VAL A 12 2.17 -1.64 4.62
N GLY A 13 3.30 -1.78 3.94
CA GLY A 13 3.67 -3.01 3.25
C GLY A 13 5.15 -3.08 2.92
N ARG A 14 5.62 -4.27 2.57
CA ARG A 14 7.02 -4.56 2.24
C ARG A 14 7.12 -5.50 1.05
N ALA A 15 8.30 -5.63 0.47
CA ALA A 15 8.60 -6.75 -0.42
C ALA A 15 8.66 -8.05 0.39
N LEU A 16 8.46 -9.20 -0.27
CA LEU A 16 8.70 -10.50 0.36
C LEU A 16 10.20 -10.67 0.63
N PRO A 17 10.58 -11.22 1.80
CA PRO A 17 11.97 -11.57 2.07
C PRO A 17 12.47 -12.57 1.04
N THR A 18 13.70 -12.37 0.56
CA THR A 18 14.38 -13.31 -0.34
C THR A 18 15.76 -13.61 0.23
N PRO A 19 16.42 -14.72 -0.16
CA PRO A 19 17.74 -15.07 0.39
C PRO A 19 18.82 -13.98 0.20
N GLY A 20 18.64 -13.06 -0.76
CA GLY A 20 19.54 -11.92 -0.97
C GLY A 20 19.16 -10.65 -0.20
N ASP A 21 17.94 -10.57 0.35
CA ASP A 21 17.44 -9.45 1.15
C ASP A 21 16.46 -10.00 2.21
N GLU A 22 17.03 -10.42 3.34
CA GLU A 22 16.31 -11.06 4.45
C GLU A 22 15.39 -10.07 5.19
N GLN A 23 15.71 -8.78 5.15
CA GLN A 23 14.97 -7.73 5.85
C GLN A 23 14.56 -6.59 4.89
N PRO A 24 13.59 -6.85 4.01
CA PRO A 24 13.15 -5.87 3.04
C PRO A 24 12.55 -4.65 3.74
N LYS A 25 12.89 -3.46 3.22
CA LYS A 25 12.44 -2.18 3.77
C LYS A 25 10.91 -2.11 3.81
N ILE A 26 10.40 -1.64 4.95
CA ILE A 26 8.97 -1.40 5.15
C ILE A 26 8.60 -0.02 4.62
N TYR A 27 7.57 0.02 3.79
CA TYR A 27 7.03 1.25 3.22
C TYR A 27 5.70 1.59 3.85
N ARG A 28 5.54 2.85 4.23
CA ARG A 28 4.29 3.42 4.74
C ARG A 28 3.85 4.54 3.81
N MET A 29 2.57 4.54 3.43
CA MET A 29 1.98 5.57 2.60
C MET A 29 0.65 6.04 3.19
N LYS A 30 0.47 7.35 3.28
CA LYS A 30 -0.83 7.97 3.56
C LYS A 30 -1.49 8.30 2.23
N LEU A 31 -2.71 7.84 2.02
CA LEU A 31 -3.42 7.98 0.75
C LEU A 31 -4.89 8.25 0.97
N TRP A 32 -5.47 9.05 0.08
CA TRP A 32 -6.92 9.28 0.04
C TRP A 32 -7.58 8.27 -0.89
N ALA A 33 -8.56 7.54 -0.37
CA ALA A 33 -9.35 6.58 -1.12
C ALA A 33 -10.79 6.56 -0.62
N THR A 34 -11.71 6.05 -1.44
CA THR A 34 -13.13 5.94 -1.07
C THR A 34 -13.42 4.68 -0.26
N ASN A 35 -12.53 3.69 -0.29
CA ASN A 35 -12.61 2.44 0.45
C ASN A 35 -11.22 1.78 0.56
N GLU A 36 -11.13 0.77 1.42
CA GLU A 36 -9.90 0.00 1.67
C GLU A 36 -9.36 -0.69 0.40
N VAL A 37 -10.25 -1.21 -0.46
CA VAL A 37 -9.84 -1.92 -1.69
C VAL A 37 -9.12 -0.97 -2.65
N ARG A 38 -9.64 0.24 -2.85
CA ARG A 38 -8.97 1.26 -3.66
C ARG A 38 -7.69 1.76 -3.00
N ALA A 39 -7.64 1.78 -1.66
CA ALA A 39 -6.42 2.08 -0.92
C ALA A 39 -5.29 1.07 -1.24
N LYS A 40 -5.59 -0.23 -1.18
CA LYS A 40 -4.65 -1.31 -1.54
C LYS A 40 -4.15 -1.16 -2.97
N SER A 41 -5.06 -0.93 -3.92
CA SER A 41 -4.69 -0.79 -5.33
C SER A 41 -3.80 0.43 -5.58
N LYS A 42 -4.10 1.59 -4.99
CA LYS A 42 -3.23 2.77 -5.05
C LYS A 42 -1.85 2.48 -4.47
N PHE A 43 -1.78 1.84 -3.30
CA PHE A 43 -0.52 1.47 -2.67
C PHE A 43 0.40 0.67 -3.60
N TRP A 44 -0.11 -0.42 -4.19
CA TRP A 44 0.68 -1.23 -5.11
C TRP A 44 1.03 -0.50 -6.41
N TYR A 45 0.16 0.37 -6.90
CA TYR A 45 0.46 1.22 -8.06
C TYR A 45 1.68 2.11 -7.80
N PHE A 46 1.72 2.80 -6.65
CA PHE A 46 2.82 3.68 -6.29
C PHE A 46 4.10 2.90 -5.96
N LEU A 47 4.01 1.78 -5.22
CA LEU A 47 5.17 0.93 -4.95
C LEU A 47 5.79 0.38 -6.23
N ARG A 48 4.98 -0.02 -7.21
CA ARG A 48 5.48 -0.47 -8.51
C ARG A 48 6.21 0.64 -9.25
N LYS A 49 5.69 1.87 -9.24
CA LYS A 49 6.28 3.02 -9.93
C LYS A 49 7.57 3.51 -9.26
N LEU A 50 7.62 3.54 -7.93
CA LEU A 50 8.75 4.12 -7.18
C LEU A 50 9.83 3.10 -6.83
N LYS A 51 9.45 1.86 -6.50
CA LYS A 51 10.36 0.84 -5.96
C LYS A 51 10.38 -0.46 -6.76
N LYS A 52 9.66 -0.51 -7.90
CA LYS A 52 9.56 -1.70 -8.76
C LYS A 52 9.04 -2.96 -8.04
N VAL A 53 8.37 -2.79 -6.90
CA VAL A 53 7.77 -3.91 -6.14
C VAL A 53 6.40 -4.23 -6.73
N LYS A 54 6.20 -5.49 -7.10
CA LYS A 54 4.92 -6.02 -7.59
C LYS A 54 4.07 -6.51 -6.42
N LYS A 55 2.74 -6.43 -6.55
CA LYS A 55 1.79 -7.00 -5.57
C LYS A 55 2.06 -8.49 -5.29
N ALA A 56 2.42 -9.27 -6.32
CA ALA A 56 2.72 -10.69 -6.16
C ALA A 56 3.95 -10.96 -5.28
N ASN A 57 4.95 -10.07 -5.34
CA ASN A 57 6.19 -10.19 -4.56
C ASN A 57 6.17 -9.27 -3.33
N GLY A 58 4.99 -8.86 -2.89
CA GLY A 58 4.82 -7.89 -1.82
C GLY A 58 3.83 -8.39 -0.77
N GLN A 59 4.11 -8.07 0.48
CA GLN A 59 3.26 -8.36 1.63
C GLN A 59 2.65 -7.06 2.16
N MET A 60 1.33 -7.06 2.32
CA MET A 60 0.64 -5.99 3.03
C MET A 60 0.68 -6.29 4.53
N LEU A 61 1.14 -5.33 5.33
CA LEU A 61 1.33 -5.50 6.78
C LEU A 61 0.14 -4.95 7.57
N ALA A 62 -0.31 -3.74 7.23
CA ALA A 62 -1.43 -3.11 7.91
C ALA A 62 -2.11 -2.08 6.99
N ILE A 63 -3.43 -1.92 7.16
CA ILE A 63 -4.20 -0.83 6.59
C ILE A 63 -5.07 -0.27 7.68
N ASN A 64 -4.83 1.00 7.99
CA ASN A 64 -5.57 1.73 9.00
C ASN A 64 -6.29 2.90 8.34
N GLU A 65 -7.55 3.09 8.66
CA GLU A 65 -8.24 4.34 8.36
C GLU A 65 -7.83 5.38 9.41
N VAL A 66 -7.51 6.59 8.95
CA VAL A 66 -7.16 7.73 9.80
C VAL A 66 -8.37 8.65 9.81
N TYR A 67 -8.92 8.85 11.01
CA TYR A 67 -10.07 9.73 11.28
C TYR A 67 -9.60 11.08 11.83
#